data_AF-A0A2G2DRI0-F1
#
_entry.id   AF-A0A2G2DRI0-F1
#
_cell.length_a   1.000
_cell.length_b   1.000
_cell.length_c   1.000
_cell.angle_alpha   90.00
_cell.angle_beta   90.00
_cell.angle_gamma   90.00
#
_symmetry.space_group_name_H-M   'P 1'
#
loop_
_entity.id
_entity.type
_entity.pdbx_description
1 polymer ?
#
loop_
_entity_poly.entity_id
_entity_poly.type
_entity_poly.pdbx_seq_one_letter_code
_entity_poly.pdbx_strand_id
1 'polypeptide(L)'
;MLNWNDVIRFSNNGTPVPDRRVEKTEEQWKEILTPEQFRITRKKGTEAAGSGALCHAHDAGKYNCICCDTPLFDSTIKFSSGTGWPSFTQPITENAIKYEKDIAFGMVRVEVMCNTCDAHQGHVFPDGPEPSGLRYCVNSEAINLVKEEK
;
A
#
# COMPACT_ATOMS: atom_id res chain seq x y z
N MET A 1 -7.15 14.27 -7.13
CA MET A 1 -5.95 13.48 -7.48
C MET A 1 -4.81 14.04 -6.67
N LEU A 2 -4.14 13.18 -5.91
CA LEU A 2 -3.06 13.55 -5.01
C LEU A 2 -1.77 13.78 -5.80
N ASN A 3 -0.99 14.77 -5.38
CA ASN A 3 0.38 15.01 -5.85
C ASN A 3 1.37 14.87 -4.68
N TRP A 4 2.67 15.04 -4.97
CA TRP A 4 3.72 14.91 -3.97
C TRP A 4 3.60 15.88 -2.79
N ASN A 5 3.15 17.12 -3.02
CA ASN A 5 2.96 18.08 -1.94
C ASN A 5 1.83 17.64 -0.99
N ASP A 6 0.78 17.01 -1.51
CA ASP A 6 -0.31 16.45 -0.69
C ASP A 6 0.21 15.30 0.18
N VAL A 7 1.00 14.39 -0.40
CA VAL A 7 1.64 13.28 0.33
C VAL A 7 2.51 13.81 1.47
N ILE A 8 3.36 14.82 1.20
CA ILE A 8 4.20 15.44 2.22
C ILE A 8 3.35 16.12 3.29
N ARG A 9 2.29 16.84 2.90
CA ARG A 9 1.36 17.47 3.85
C ARG A 9 0.73 16.43 4.76
N PHE A 10 0.23 15.32 4.22
CA PHE A 10 -0.36 14.25 5.01
C PHE A 10 0.65 13.56 5.92
N SER A 11 1.88 13.36 5.45
CA SER A 11 2.94 12.77 6.28
C SER A 11 3.33 13.63 7.49
N ASN A 12 3.17 14.96 7.39
CA ASN A 12 3.52 15.90 8.48
C ASN A 12 2.33 16.27 9.37
N ASN A 13 1.12 16.38 8.80
CA ASN A 13 -0.06 16.92 9.48
C ASN A 13 -1.12 15.85 9.82
N GLY A 14 -0.86 14.60 9.48
CA GLY A 14 -1.80 13.50 9.64
C GLY A 14 -2.68 13.30 8.40
N THR A 15 -3.13 12.05 8.23
CA THR A 15 -3.99 11.63 7.14
C THR A 15 -5.47 11.83 7.49
N PRO A 16 -6.36 11.96 6.50
CA PRO A 16 -7.80 11.95 6.73
C PRO A 16 -8.21 10.71 7.53
N VAL A 17 -9.25 10.83 8.37
CA VAL A 17 -9.76 9.72 9.19
C VAL A 17 -10.35 8.63 8.28
N PRO A 18 -10.05 7.34 8.51
CA PRO A 18 -10.64 6.27 7.71
C PRO A 18 -12.11 6.07 8.10
N ASP A 19 -12.93 5.61 7.15
CA ASP A 19 -14.37 5.33 7.39
C ASP A 19 -14.59 4.21 8.41
N ARG A 20 -13.60 3.33 8.54
CA ARG A 20 -13.58 2.19 9.47
C ARG A 20 -12.19 2.05 10.07
N ARG A 21 -12.15 1.64 11.33
CA ARG A 21 -10.93 1.27 12.06
C ARG A 21 -10.99 -0.20 12.48
N VAL A 22 -9.89 -0.93 12.30
CA VAL A 22 -9.73 -2.34 12.71
C VAL A 22 -8.49 -2.45 13.57
N GLU A 23 -8.70 -2.76 14.84
CA GLU A 23 -7.63 -2.96 15.81
C GLU A 23 -7.69 -4.39 16.34
N LYS A 24 -6.54 -5.06 16.28
CA LYS A 24 -6.34 -6.44 16.73
C LYS A 24 -4.94 -6.54 17.31
N THR A 25 -4.73 -7.46 18.25
CA THR A 25 -3.42 -7.71 18.84
C THR A 25 -2.49 -8.41 17.85
N GLU A 26 -1.18 -8.40 18.13
CA GLU A 26 -0.22 -9.11 17.30
C GLU A 26 -0.50 -10.60 17.20
N GLU A 27 -0.96 -11.22 18.29
CA GLU A 27 -1.29 -12.65 18.36
C GLU A 27 -2.45 -12.97 17.42
N GLN A 28 -3.50 -12.15 17.44
CA GLN A 28 -4.64 -12.29 16.53
C GLN A 28 -4.21 -12.13 15.07
N TRP A 29 -3.27 -11.23 14.77
CA TRP A 29 -2.73 -11.10 13.42
C TRP A 29 -1.88 -12.30 13.02
N LYS A 30 -1.08 -12.87 13.92
CA LYS A 30 -0.27 -14.08 13.66
C LYS A 30 -1.13 -15.31 13.38
N GLU A 31 -2.34 -15.38 13.95
CA GLU A 31 -3.27 -16.49 13.68
C GLU A 31 -3.94 -16.39 12.31
N ILE A 32 -4.17 -15.18 11.80
CA ILE A 32 -4.89 -14.93 10.54
C ILE A 32 -3.92 -14.87 9.35
N LEU A 33 -2.75 -14.26 9.54
CA LEU A 33 -1.79 -13.98 8.47
C LEU A 33 -0.72 -15.07 8.38
N THR A 34 -0.19 -15.29 7.18
CA THR A 34 1.01 -16.11 7.04
C THR A 34 2.21 -15.43 7.71
N PRO A 35 3.27 -16.18 8.09
CA PRO A 35 4.46 -15.60 8.71
C PRO A 35 5.09 -14.46 7.89
N GLU A 36 5.04 -14.56 6.57
CA GLU A 36 5.59 -13.56 5.67
C GLU A 36 4.70 -12.31 5.57
N GLN A 37 3.38 -12.49 5.45
CA GLN A 37 2.41 -11.40 5.49
C GLN A 37 2.48 -10.65 6.81
N PHE A 38 2.60 -11.35 7.94
CA PHE A 38 2.79 -10.74 9.25
C PHE A 38 4.11 -9.96 9.33
N ARG A 39 5.21 -10.52 8.82
CA ARG A 39 6.51 -9.84 8.77
C ARG A 39 6.44 -8.54 7.97
N ILE A 40 5.76 -8.55 6.82
CA ILE A 40 5.64 -7.37 5.96
C ILE A 40 4.70 -6.36 6.58
N THR A 41 3.45 -6.75 6.83
CA THR A 41 2.37 -5.82 7.24
C THR A 41 2.49 -5.31 8.67
N ARG A 42 3.09 -6.08 9.59
CA ARG A 42 3.20 -5.70 11.01
C ARG A 42 4.61 -5.37 11.46
N LYS A 43 5.63 -6.02 10.91
CA LYS A 43 7.04 -5.71 11.22
C LYS A 43 7.70 -4.76 10.21
N LYS A 44 6.90 -4.10 9.35
CA LYS A 44 7.37 -3.17 8.30
C LYS A 44 8.47 -3.80 7.41
N GLY A 45 8.35 -5.11 7.17
CA GLY A 45 9.25 -5.86 6.30
C GLY A 45 8.99 -5.56 4.83
N THR A 46 9.96 -5.86 3.99
CA THR A 46 9.83 -5.77 2.52
C THR A 46 10.02 -7.17 1.93
N GLU A 47 9.18 -7.55 0.97
CA GLU A 47 9.34 -8.80 0.21
C GLU A 47 10.54 -8.73 -0.74
N ALA A 48 11.05 -9.88 -1.17
CA ALA A 48 12.12 -9.92 -2.17
C ALA A 48 11.60 -9.42 -3.53
N ALA A 49 12.45 -8.68 -4.26
CA ALA A 49 12.07 -8.15 -5.57
C ALA A 49 11.65 -9.29 -6.53
N GLY A 50 10.49 -9.17 -7.16
CA GLY A 50 9.99 -10.14 -8.15
C GLY A 50 9.49 -11.47 -7.58
N SER A 51 9.46 -11.65 -6.24
CA SER A 51 8.87 -12.86 -5.64
C SER A 51 7.36 -12.81 -5.49
N GLY A 52 6.76 -11.61 -5.56
CA GLY A 52 5.33 -11.40 -5.35
C GLY A 52 4.47 -11.89 -6.51
N ALA A 53 3.47 -12.74 -6.22
CA ALA A 53 2.56 -13.29 -7.22
C ALA A 53 1.77 -12.21 -8.00
N LEU A 54 1.52 -11.05 -7.39
CA LEU A 54 0.77 -9.94 -8.01
C LEU A 54 1.67 -8.96 -8.80
N CYS A 55 2.98 -9.19 -8.84
CA CYS A 55 3.91 -8.34 -9.59
C CYS A 55 3.50 -8.27 -11.08
N HIS A 56 3.19 -9.42 -11.69
CA HIS A 56 2.81 -9.52 -13.11
C HIS A 56 1.30 -9.61 -13.38
N ALA A 57 0.47 -9.69 -12.33
CA ALA A 57 -0.97 -9.78 -12.49
C ALA A 57 -1.55 -8.43 -12.96
N HIS A 58 -2.23 -8.43 -14.11
CA HIS A 58 -2.96 -7.28 -14.67
C HIS A 58 -4.47 -7.55 -14.72
N ASP A 59 -4.93 -8.47 -13.88
CA ASP A 59 -6.34 -8.82 -13.76
C ASP A 59 -7.14 -7.61 -13.27
N ALA A 60 -8.30 -7.37 -13.89
CA ALA A 60 -9.22 -6.32 -13.49
C ALA A 60 -9.82 -6.63 -12.11
N GLY A 61 -9.83 -5.64 -11.22
CA GLY A 61 -10.34 -5.76 -9.87
C GLY A 61 -9.84 -4.68 -8.92
N LYS A 62 -10.06 -4.89 -7.64
CA LYS A 62 -9.64 -4.00 -6.55
C LYS A 62 -8.58 -4.69 -5.70
N TYR A 63 -7.53 -3.97 -5.38
CA TYR A 63 -6.48 -4.41 -4.47
C TYR A 63 -6.85 -3.99 -3.06
N ASN A 64 -7.21 -4.98 -2.25
CA ASN A 64 -7.63 -4.80 -0.88
C ASN A 64 -6.47 -5.11 0.07
N CYS A 65 -6.46 -4.51 1.25
CA CYS A 65 -5.52 -4.86 2.30
C CYS A 65 -5.69 -6.32 2.72
N ILE A 66 -4.61 -7.11 2.71
CA ILE A 66 -4.66 -8.53 3.12
C ILE A 66 -5.13 -8.72 4.58
N CYS A 67 -4.95 -7.69 5.43
CA CYS A 67 -5.27 -7.77 6.84
C CYS A 67 -6.75 -7.49 7.14
N CYS A 68 -7.34 -6.48 6.49
CA CYS A 68 -8.67 -5.98 6.88
C CYS A 68 -9.68 -5.93 5.73
N ASP A 69 -9.27 -6.39 4.55
CA ASP A 69 -10.04 -6.42 3.32
C ASP A 69 -10.53 -5.05 2.82
N THR A 70 -10.04 -3.94 3.40
CA THR A 70 -10.35 -2.59 2.92
C THR A 70 -9.76 -2.38 1.53
N PRO A 71 -10.53 -1.88 0.55
CA PRO A 71 -10.01 -1.54 -0.77
C PRO A 71 -9.00 -0.38 -0.67
N LEU A 72 -7.83 -0.56 -1.27
CA LEU A 72 -6.73 0.41 -1.24
C LEU A 72 -6.43 0.99 -2.61
N PHE A 73 -6.36 0.14 -3.65
CA PHE A 73 -5.99 0.52 -5.00
C PHE A 73 -6.92 -0.13 -6.03
N ASP A 74 -7.04 0.52 -7.18
CA ASP A 74 -7.79 -0.01 -8.32
C ASP A 74 -6.82 -0.58 -9.37
N SER A 75 -7.20 -1.66 -10.04
CA SER A 75 -6.42 -2.25 -11.14
C SER A 75 -6.25 -1.30 -12.34
N THR A 76 -7.22 -0.42 -12.60
CA THR A 76 -7.19 0.56 -13.70
C THR A 76 -6.03 1.54 -13.64
N ILE A 77 -5.47 1.73 -12.43
CA ILE A 77 -4.35 2.65 -12.16
C ILE A 77 -3.05 1.92 -11.84
N LYS A 78 -3.03 0.58 -11.99
CA LYS A 78 -1.81 -0.22 -11.89
C LYS A 78 -0.98 -0.03 -13.14
N PHE A 79 0.31 0.22 -12.98
CA PHE A 79 1.26 0.31 -14.10
C PHE A 79 2.49 -0.56 -13.85
N SER A 80 3.12 -1.01 -14.94
CA SER A 80 4.38 -1.74 -14.84
C SER A 80 5.53 -0.76 -14.72
N SER A 81 6.06 -0.62 -13.51
CA SER A 81 7.22 0.23 -13.23
C SER A 81 8.56 -0.46 -13.49
N GLY A 82 8.56 -1.77 -13.74
CA GLY A 82 9.77 -2.58 -13.88
C GLY A 82 10.57 -2.78 -12.59
N THR A 83 10.06 -2.34 -11.43
CA THR A 83 10.79 -2.40 -10.15
C THR A 83 10.75 -3.77 -9.48
N GLY A 84 9.85 -4.66 -9.91
CA GLY A 84 9.64 -5.97 -9.28
C GLY A 84 8.58 -5.99 -8.17
N TRP A 85 7.83 -4.90 -8.01
CA TRP A 85 6.69 -4.80 -7.09
C TRP A 85 5.47 -4.15 -7.76
N PRO A 86 4.23 -4.49 -7.33
CA PRO A 86 3.02 -3.77 -7.71
C PRO A 86 3.17 -2.25 -7.55
N SER A 87 2.91 -1.52 -8.63
CA SER A 87 3.01 -0.06 -8.66
C SER A 87 1.70 0.58 -9.09
N PHE A 88 1.24 1.56 -8.32
CA PHE A 88 0.00 2.31 -8.57
C PHE A 88 0.27 3.81 -8.60
N THR A 89 -0.59 4.58 -9.26
CA THR A 89 -0.45 6.04 -9.34
C THR A 89 -1.24 6.78 -8.27
N GLN A 90 -2.32 6.21 -7.76
CA GLN A 90 -3.23 6.83 -6.81
C GLN A 90 -3.84 5.80 -5.85
N PRO A 91 -4.29 6.21 -4.66
CA PRO A 91 -5.20 5.40 -3.85
C PRO A 91 -6.63 5.45 -4.41
N ILE A 92 -7.48 4.48 -4.02
CA ILE A 92 -8.90 4.46 -4.40
C ILE A 92 -9.68 5.64 -3.80
N THR A 93 -9.34 6.03 -2.57
CA THR A 93 -9.88 7.21 -1.87
C THR A 93 -8.77 7.91 -1.09
N GLU A 94 -8.92 9.21 -0.85
CA GLU A 94 -7.91 10.01 -0.13
C GLU A 94 -7.69 9.56 1.32
N ASN A 95 -8.67 8.88 1.92
CA ASN A 95 -8.61 8.35 3.28
C ASN A 95 -8.24 6.85 3.35
N ALA A 96 -7.97 6.18 2.22
CA ALA A 96 -7.62 4.75 2.23
C ALA A 96 -6.20 4.49 2.77
N ILE A 97 -5.28 5.41 2.49
CA ILE A 97 -3.85 5.24 2.79
C ILE A 97 -3.40 6.24 3.85
N LYS A 98 -2.64 5.73 4.81
CA LYS A 98 -1.92 6.51 5.81
C LYS A 98 -0.49 6.73 5.35
N TYR A 99 -0.02 7.95 5.47
CA TYR A 99 1.33 8.39 5.09
C TYR A 99 2.15 8.65 6.34
N GLU A 100 3.29 8.00 6.46
CA GLU A 100 4.24 8.20 7.56
C GLU A 100 5.62 8.50 7.00
N LYS A 101 6.34 9.44 7.61
CA LYS A 101 7.68 9.81 7.16
C LYS A 101 8.67 8.74 7.60
N ASP A 102 9.37 8.14 6.64
CA ASP A 102 10.43 7.16 6.86
C ASP A 102 11.79 7.79 6.56
N ILE A 103 12.64 7.90 7.57
CA ILE A 103 14.01 8.45 7.46
C ILE A 103 15.08 7.36 7.59
N ALA A 104 14.69 6.09 7.47
CA ALA A 104 15.62 4.97 7.55
C ALA A 104 16.66 5.01 6.42
N PHE A 105 17.85 4.45 6.70
CA PHE A 105 18.97 4.32 5.74
C PHE A 105 19.45 5.65 5.13
N GLY A 106 19.22 6.78 5.81
CA GLY A 106 19.66 8.10 5.34
C GLY A 106 18.88 8.64 4.14
N MET A 107 17.76 8.01 3.78
CA MET A 107 16.86 8.45 2.72
C MET A 107 15.55 8.94 3.33
N VAL A 108 14.99 10.03 2.80
CA VAL A 108 13.65 10.50 3.17
C VAL A 108 12.65 9.87 2.21
N ARG A 109 11.89 8.90 2.71
CA ARG A 109 10.80 8.24 1.99
C ARG A 109 9.49 8.47 2.74
N VAL A 110 8.38 8.22 2.08
CA VAL A 110 7.07 8.23 2.73
C VAL A 110 6.54 6.81 2.70
N GLU A 111 6.44 6.20 3.89
CA GLU A 111 5.81 4.92 4.10
C GLU A 111 4.31 5.04 3.85
N VAL A 112 3.75 4.06 3.16
CA VAL A 112 2.31 3.92 2.95
C VAL A 112 1.79 2.73 3.76
N MET A 113 0.75 2.98 4.53
CA MET A 113 0.07 1.99 5.36
C MET A 113 -1.44 2.00 5.06
N CYS A 114 -2.11 0.89 5.36
CA CYS A 114 -3.58 0.87 5.36
C CYS A 114 -4.08 1.76 6.50
N ASN A 115 -4.88 2.78 6.17
CA ASN A 115 -5.38 3.71 7.19
C ASN A 115 -6.38 3.05 8.17
N THR A 116 -7.09 2.01 7.71
CA THR A 116 -8.05 1.24 8.53
C THR A 116 -7.39 0.39 9.60
N CYS A 117 -6.25 -0.25 9.34
CA CYS A 117 -5.68 -1.24 10.26
C CYS A 117 -4.18 -1.06 10.54
N ASP A 118 -3.57 0.03 10.07
CA ASP A 118 -2.13 0.34 10.15
C ASP A 118 -1.21 -0.76 9.59
N ALA A 119 -1.69 -1.59 8.67
CA ALA A 119 -0.86 -2.57 8.00
C ALA A 119 0.10 -1.88 7.02
N HIS A 120 1.41 -2.11 7.18
CA HIS A 120 2.43 -1.66 6.24
C HIS A 120 2.15 -2.21 4.84
N GLN A 121 2.17 -1.30 3.85
CA GLN A 121 1.95 -1.63 2.45
C GLN A 121 3.24 -1.46 1.64
N GLY A 122 3.99 -0.39 1.88
CA GLY A 122 5.24 -0.10 1.18
C GLY A 122 5.62 1.37 1.26
N HIS A 123 6.02 1.97 0.13
CA HIS A 123 6.43 3.38 0.06
C HIS A 123 5.87 4.10 -1.18
N VAL A 124 5.73 5.41 -1.09
CA VAL A 124 5.37 6.28 -2.23
C VAL A 124 6.53 7.19 -2.63
N PHE A 125 6.70 7.37 -3.93
CA PHE A 125 7.78 8.14 -4.55
C PHE A 125 7.23 9.14 -5.58
N PRO A 126 7.92 10.28 -5.81
CA PRO A 126 7.51 11.30 -6.80
C PRO A 126 8.05 11.02 -8.21
N ASP A 127 8.31 9.76 -8.57
CA ASP A 127 8.87 9.33 -9.85
C ASP A 127 7.86 8.50 -10.68
N GLY A 128 6.56 8.73 -10.44
CA GLY A 128 5.50 8.08 -11.18
C GLY A 128 5.16 8.76 -12.50
N PRO A 129 4.35 8.12 -13.34
CA PRO A 129 3.85 8.71 -14.58
C PRO A 129 2.85 9.85 -14.32
N GLU A 130 2.74 10.75 -15.29
CA GLU A 130 1.64 11.73 -15.33
C GLU A 130 0.27 11.03 -15.34
N PRO A 131 -0.79 11.67 -14.82
CA PRO A 131 -0.86 13.06 -14.35
C PRO A 131 -0.49 13.29 -12.88
N SER A 132 -0.44 12.24 -12.05
CA SER A 132 -0.15 12.40 -10.62
C SER A 132 1.34 12.61 -10.30
N GLY A 133 2.23 12.04 -11.13
CA GLY A 133 3.67 11.97 -10.84
C GLY A 133 4.01 11.08 -9.65
N LEU A 134 3.05 10.33 -9.09
CA LEU A 134 3.25 9.50 -7.91
C LEU A 134 3.37 8.02 -8.28
N ARG A 135 4.25 7.33 -7.58
CA ARG A 135 4.42 5.89 -7.65
C ARG A 135 4.29 5.28 -6.26
N TYR A 136 3.18 4.61 -6.03
CA TYR A 136 2.93 3.79 -4.85
C TYR A 136 3.53 2.40 -5.10
N CYS A 137 4.66 2.13 -4.49
CA CYS A 137 5.35 0.85 -4.54
C CYS A 137 4.90 0.00 -3.35
N VAL A 138 4.09 -1.03 -3.62
CA VAL A 138 3.40 -1.82 -2.59
C VAL A 138 3.87 -3.27 -2.64
N ASN A 139 4.05 -3.89 -1.48
CA ASN A 139 4.38 -5.30 -1.38
C ASN A 139 3.17 -6.14 -1.83
N SER A 140 3.40 -7.14 -2.68
CA SER A 140 2.37 -8.08 -3.13
C SER A 140 1.74 -8.83 -1.94
N GLU A 141 2.53 -9.24 -0.96
CA GLU A 141 2.02 -9.94 0.23
C GLU A 141 1.20 -9.04 1.17
N ALA A 142 1.18 -7.72 0.97
CA ALA A 142 0.38 -6.81 1.79
C ALA A 142 -1.03 -6.58 1.21
N ILE A 143 -1.27 -6.99 -0.03
CA ILE A 143 -2.52 -6.76 -0.77
C ILE A 143 -3.08 -8.04 -1.36
N ASN A 144 -4.39 -8.10 -1.51
CA ASN A 144 -5.11 -9.17 -2.19
C ASN A 144 -5.91 -8.59 -3.35
N LEU A 145 -5.91 -9.26 -4.50
CA LEU A 145 -6.70 -8.86 -5.65
C LEU A 145 -8.10 -9.50 -5.58
N VAL A 146 -9.10 -8.67 -5.36
CA VAL A 146 -10.51 -9.05 -5.48
C VAL A 146 -10.96 -8.78 -6.92
N LYS A 147 -11.15 -9.85 -7.69
CA LYS A 147 -11.66 -9.77 -9.06
C LYS A 147 -13.12 -9.32 -9.02
N GLU A 148 -13.49 -8.37 -9.87
CA GLU A 148 -14.92 -8.07 -10.10
C GLU A 148 -15.48 -9.18 -11.01
N GLU A 149 -16.36 -10.02 -10.46
CA GLU A 149 -17.15 -10.95 -11.26
C GLU A 149 -18.08 -10.13 -12.17
N LYS A 150 -18.05 -10.44 -13.47
CA LYS A 150 -18.92 -9.84 -14.49
C LYS A 150 -20.36 -10.32 -14.38
#